data_AF-A0A352N998-F1
#
_entry.id   AF-A0A352N998-F1
#
_cell.length_a   1.000
_cell.length_b   1.000
_cell.length_c   1.000
_cell.angle_alpha   90.00
_cell.angle_beta   90.00
_cell.angle_gamma   90.00
#
_symmetry.space_group_name_H-M   'P 1'
#
loop_
_entity.id
_entity.type
_entity.pdbx_description
1 polymer ?
#
loop_
_entity_poly.entity_id
_entity_poly.type
_entity_poly.pdbx_seq_one_letter_code
_entity_poly.pdbx_strand_id
1 'polypeptide(L)'
;EGVTFNKLVNGTYAFRRDFKKSLWIEVFLVEGINSDIDNVRRIAALVGSLKPDKIHLNTSVRPPSEETATAVSEERMIELASPFDMCPNVIIPKFNSISPGDELNEVDILEILRRRPCTAVQIAEAFDMHMNEVAKYISRLLYKKLIYSDDRGIGAYYSAVKSKEELVLR
;
A
#
# COMPACT_ATOMS: atom_id res chain seq x y z
N GLU A 1 30.72 7.56 8.17
CA GLU A 1 30.86 6.79 6.91
C GLU A 1 29.50 6.30 6.45
N GLY A 2 29.18 6.42 5.17
CA GLY A 2 27.90 5.96 4.61
C GLY A 2 27.91 4.46 4.29
N VAL A 3 26.73 3.89 4.05
CA VAL A 3 26.59 2.52 3.56
C VAL A 3 26.66 2.53 2.04
N THR A 4 27.51 1.68 1.46
CA THR A 4 27.59 1.50 0.00
C THR A 4 26.60 0.44 -0.47
N PHE A 5 26.22 0.49 -1.74
CA PHE A 5 25.36 -0.53 -2.35
C PHE A 5 25.90 -1.96 -2.16
N ASN A 6 27.19 -2.18 -2.42
CA ASN A 6 27.81 -3.50 -2.21
C ASN A 6 27.78 -3.95 -0.75
N LYS A 7 27.92 -3.04 0.21
CA LYS A 7 27.78 -3.37 1.63
C LYS A 7 26.34 -3.79 1.95
N LEU A 8 25.33 -3.13 1.41
CA LEU A 8 23.92 -3.52 1.58
C LEU A 8 23.67 -4.91 1.00
N VAL A 9 24.05 -5.15 -0.26
CA VAL A 9 23.84 -6.44 -0.93
C VAL A 9 24.52 -7.58 -0.18
N ASN A 10 25.78 -7.41 0.21
CA ASN A 10 26.52 -8.43 0.98
C ASN A 10 25.93 -8.64 2.38
N GLY A 11 25.47 -7.57 3.02
CA GLY A 11 24.73 -7.64 4.27
C GLY A 11 23.45 -8.45 4.14
N THR A 12 22.71 -8.28 3.05
CA THR A 12 21.48 -9.04 2.77
C THR A 12 21.77 -10.53 2.52
N TYR A 13 22.86 -10.87 1.81
CA TYR A 13 23.28 -12.27 1.69
C TYR A 13 23.60 -12.90 3.04
N ALA A 14 24.36 -12.20 3.89
CA ALA A 14 24.67 -12.65 5.24
C ALA A 14 23.40 -12.82 6.08
N PHE A 15 22.48 -11.84 6.01
CA PHE A 15 21.20 -11.91 6.68
C PHE A 15 20.37 -13.11 6.20
N ARG A 16 20.25 -13.34 4.89
CA ARG A 16 19.50 -14.49 4.35
C ARG A 16 20.10 -15.82 4.78
N ARG A 17 21.43 -15.92 4.90
CA ARG A 17 22.10 -17.14 5.37
C ARG A 17 21.65 -17.50 6.78
N ASP A 18 21.54 -16.53 7.67
CA ASP A 18 21.32 -16.76 9.10
C ASP A 18 19.83 -16.68 9.48
N PHE A 19 19.04 -15.88 8.75
CA PHE A 19 17.61 -15.70 8.96
C PHE A 19 16.78 -16.74 8.18
N LYS A 20 16.10 -17.62 8.92
CA LYS A 20 15.35 -18.76 8.35
C LYS A 20 13.85 -18.53 8.20
N LYS A 21 13.35 -17.35 8.57
CA LYS A 21 11.94 -16.98 8.38
C LYS A 21 11.74 -16.30 7.03
N SER A 22 10.51 -15.87 6.76
CA SER A 22 10.13 -15.22 5.51
C SER A 22 10.88 -13.91 5.30
N LEU A 23 11.67 -13.85 4.23
CA LEU A 23 12.29 -12.64 3.70
C LEU A 23 11.46 -12.13 2.53
N TRP A 24 10.93 -10.92 2.66
CA TRP A 24 10.22 -10.26 1.57
C TRP A 24 11.09 -9.13 1.03
N ILE A 25 11.17 -9.02 -0.28
CA ILE A 25 11.86 -7.91 -0.96
C ILE A 25 10.84 -7.12 -1.75
N GLU A 26 10.84 -5.81 -1.53
CA GLU A 26 10.05 -4.86 -2.31
C GLU A 26 10.93 -4.22 -3.38
N VAL A 27 10.42 -4.16 -4.61
CA VAL A 27 11.04 -3.47 -5.75
C VAL A 27 10.13 -2.34 -6.17
N PHE A 28 10.57 -1.12 -5.94
CA PHE A 28 9.84 0.08 -6.32
C PHE A 28 10.26 0.53 -7.72
N LEU A 29 9.31 0.49 -8.66
CA LEU A 29 9.49 0.93 -10.04
C LEU A 29 8.95 2.34 -10.21
N VAL A 30 9.71 3.18 -10.90
CA VAL A 30 9.39 4.58 -11.19
C VAL A 30 9.56 4.79 -12.68
N GLU A 31 8.55 5.39 -13.28
CA GLU A 31 8.51 5.60 -14.73
C GLU A 31 9.68 6.48 -15.19
N GLY A 32 10.37 6.03 -16.24
CA GLY A 32 11.54 6.72 -16.81
C GLY A 32 12.81 6.72 -15.95
N ILE A 33 12.80 6.13 -14.75
CA ILE A 33 13.99 6.03 -13.88
C ILE A 33 14.57 4.62 -13.90
N ASN A 34 13.74 3.62 -13.60
CA ASN A 34 14.15 2.22 -13.55
C ASN A 34 13.12 1.27 -14.19
N SER A 35 12.14 1.80 -14.93
CA SER A 35 11.09 1.07 -15.64
C SER A 35 11.52 0.55 -17.04
N ASP A 36 12.78 0.76 -17.44
CA ASP A 36 13.32 0.14 -18.65
C ASP A 36 13.53 -1.36 -18.46
N ILE A 37 13.17 -2.16 -19.46
CA ILE A 37 13.19 -3.63 -19.36
C ILE A 37 14.57 -4.20 -18.98
N ASP A 38 15.66 -3.58 -19.45
CA ASP A 38 17.02 -4.04 -19.13
C ASP A 38 17.42 -3.71 -17.69
N ASN A 39 16.96 -2.57 -17.15
CA ASN A 39 17.14 -2.24 -15.74
C ASN A 39 16.35 -3.23 -14.87
N VAL A 40 15.10 -3.51 -15.24
CA VAL A 40 14.25 -4.46 -14.52
C VAL A 40 14.84 -5.89 -14.54
N ARG A 41 15.41 -6.34 -15.68
CA ARG A 41 16.12 -7.63 -15.74
C ARG A 41 17.30 -7.71 -14.77
N ARG A 42 18.10 -6.64 -14.67
CA ARG A 42 19.23 -6.58 -13.73
C ARG A 42 18.75 -6.61 -12.28
N ILE A 43 17.66 -5.89 -11.97
CA ILE A 43 17.03 -5.90 -10.66
C ILE A 43 16.53 -7.31 -10.33
N ALA A 44 15.77 -7.94 -11.23
CA ALA A 44 15.24 -9.28 -11.03
C ALA A 44 16.33 -10.33 -10.80
N ALA A 45 17.42 -10.27 -11.57
CA ALA A 45 18.57 -11.16 -11.37
C ALA A 45 19.21 -10.99 -9.99
N LEU A 46 19.40 -9.75 -9.55
CA LEU A 46 19.96 -9.46 -8.22
C LEU A 46 19.01 -9.87 -7.09
N VAL A 47 17.71 -9.60 -7.21
CA VAL A 47 16.72 -9.96 -6.20
C VAL A 47 16.59 -11.48 -6.12
N GLY A 48 16.57 -12.17 -7.26
CA GLY A 48 16.52 -13.63 -7.32
C GLY A 48 17.74 -14.29 -6.65
N SER A 49 18.95 -13.72 -6.81
CA SER A 49 20.14 -14.27 -6.15
C SER A 49 20.10 -14.12 -4.62
N LEU A 50 19.36 -13.15 -4.08
CA LEU A 50 19.11 -12.99 -2.64
C LEU A 50 18.15 -14.03 -2.05
N LYS A 51 17.49 -14.84 -2.89
CA LYS A 51 16.55 -15.90 -2.50
C LYS A 51 15.46 -15.45 -1.50
N PRO A 52 14.71 -14.39 -1.79
CA PRO A 52 13.55 -14.03 -0.98
C PRO A 52 12.47 -15.11 -1.07
N ASP A 53 11.58 -15.14 -0.08
CA ASP A 53 10.40 -16.01 -0.09
C ASP A 53 9.21 -15.35 -0.82
N LYS A 54 9.27 -14.01 -0.98
CA LYS A 54 8.27 -13.21 -1.68
C LYS A 54 8.89 -11.94 -2.26
N ILE A 55 8.44 -11.56 -3.45
CA ILE A 55 8.79 -10.28 -4.08
C ILE A 55 7.51 -9.46 -4.23
N HIS A 56 7.54 -8.21 -3.79
CA HIS A 56 6.48 -7.24 -4.07
C HIS A 56 7.02 -6.23 -5.08
N LEU A 57 6.39 -6.12 -6.24
CA LEU A 57 6.61 -4.97 -7.11
C LEU A 57 5.77 -3.81 -6.57
N ASN A 58 6.20 -2.57 -6.74
CA ASN A 58 5.42 -1.41 -6.31
C ASN A 58 5.71 -0.20 -7.20
N THR A 59 4.85 0.81 -7.17
CA THR A 59 5.01 2.07 -7.90
C THR A 59 4.38 3.22 -7.11
N SER A 60 4.58 4.45 -7.58
CA SER A 60 4.04 5.66 -6.93
C SER A 60 2.51 5.68 -6.95
N VAL A 61 1.86 5.45 -5.81
CA VAL A 61 0.38 5.46 -5.67
C VAL A 61 -0.13 6.38 -4.56
N ARG A 62 0.74 7.28 -4.10
CA ARG A 62 0.38 8.43 -3.27
C ARG A 62 0.78 9.68 -4.05
N PRO A 63 0.20 10.86 -3.77
CA PRO A 63 0.72 12.11 -4.30
C PRO A 63 2.23 12.14 -4.00
N PRO A 64 3.10 12.11 -5.02
CA PRO A 64 4.52 12.04 -4.77
C PRO A 64 4.98 13.37 -4.17
N SER A 65 5.93 13.32 -3.23
CA SER A 65 6.53 14.53 -2.68
C SER A 65 7.45 15.24 -3.70
N GLU A 66 7.81 14.54 -4.78
CA GLU A 66 8.72 14.96 -5.85
C GLU A 66 8.02 14.75 -7.20
N GLU A 67 7.97 15.76 -8.06
CA GLU A 67 7.25 15.68 -9.35
C GLU A 67 7.79 14.59 -10.30
N THR A 68 9.04 14.15 -10.09
CA THR A 68 9.71 13.14 -10.93
C THR A 68 9.38 11.69 -10.55
N ALA A 69 8.72 11.46 -9.42
CA ALA A 69 8.32 10.12 -8.98
C ALA A 69 6.99 9.69 -9.61
N THR A 70 7.01 9.55 -10.93
CA THR A 70 5.86 9.18 -11.75
C THR A 70 5.55 7.68 -11.62
N ALA A 71 4.26 7.39 -11.47
CA ALA A 71 3.77 6.02 -11.43
C ALA A 71 3.94 5.31 -12.78
N VAL A 72 4.50 4.12 -12.76
CA VAL A 72 4.37 3.15 -13.86
C VAL A 72 2.92 2.70 -13.98
N SER A 73 2.37 2.63 -15.21
CA SER A 73 0.99 2.19 -15.45
C SER A 73 0.77 0.72 -15.07
N GLU A 74 -0.47 0.31 -14.83
CA GLU A 74 -0.79 -1.07 -14.46
C GLU A 74 -0.38 -2.08 -15.55
N GLU A 75 -0.67 -1.77 -16.81
CA GLU A 75 -0.30 -2.61 -17.96
C GLU A 75 1.22 -2.76 -18.03
N ARG A 76 1.93 -1.65 -17.83
CA ARG A 76 3.40 -1.65 -17.85
C ARG A 76 3.98 -2.38 -16.65
N MET A 77 3.37 -2.29 -15.47
CA MET A 77 3.76 -3.08 -14.30
C MET A 77 3.63 -4.58 -14.56
N ILE A 78 2.59 -5.02 -15.28
CA ILE A 78 2.40 -6.42 -15.68
C ILE A 78 3.53 -6.85 -16.64
N GLU A 79 3.84 -6.04 -17.65
CA GLU A 79 4.94 -6.33 -18.58
C GLU A 79 6.30 -6.46 -17.86
N LEU A 80 6.56 -5.52 -16.94
CA LEU A 80 7.79 -5.46 -16.15
C LEU A 80 7.86 -6.52 -15.05
N ALA A 81 6.80 -7.28 -14.80
CA ALA A 81 6.84 -8.42 -13.90
C ALA A 81 7.50 -9.65 -14.54
N SER A 82 7.45 -9.77 -15.88
CA SER A 82 7.98 -10.96 -16.58
C SER A 82 9.43 -11.33 -16.25
N PRO A 83 10.39 -10.40 -16.03
CA PRO A 83 11.74 -10.78 -15.64
C PRO A 83 11.83 -11.45 -14.25
N PHE A 84 10.79 -11.32 -13.42
CA PHE A 84 10.70 -11.93 -12.10
C PHE A 84 9.99 -13.30 -12.11
N ASP A 85 9.56 -13.83 -13.25
CA ASP A 85 8.81 -15.10 -13.33
C ASP A 85 9.58 -16.30 -12.74
N MET A 86 10.91 -16.24 -12.75
CA MET A 86 11.77 -17.27 -12.15
C MET A 86 11.94 -17.11 -10.63
N CYS A 87 11.37 -16.06 -10.04
CA CYS A 87 11.41 -15.78 -8.61
C CYS A 87 10.13 -16.28 -7.92
N PRO A 88 10.22 -16.69 -6.65
CA PRO A 88 9.06 -17.20 -5.92
C PRO A 88 8.09 -16.06 -5.54
N ASN A 89 6.79 -16.33 -5.68
CA ASN A 89 5.69 -15.53 -5.13
C ASN A 89 5.79 -14.04 -5.44
N VAL A 90 5.86 -13.67 -6.73
CA VAL A 90 5.81 -12.27 -7.17
C VAL A 90 4.39 -11.74 -7.00
N ILE A 91 4.25 -10.65 -6.24
CA ILE A 91 3.00 -9.93 -6.08
C ILE A 91 3.12 -8.59 -6.77
N ILE A 92 2.24 -8.37 -7.74
CA ILE A 92 1.97 -7.05 -8.31
C ILE A 92 0.77 -6.51 -7.52
N PRO A 93 0.89 -5.37 -6.83
CA PRO A 93 -0.22 -4.75 -6.16
C PRO A 93 -1.25 -4.40 -7.22
N LYS A 94 -2.48 -4.88 -7.05
CA LYS A 94 -3.61 -4.26 -7.71
C LYS A 94 -3.77 -2.91 -7.04
N PHE A 95 -3.36 -1.87 -7.75
CA PHE A 95 -3.62 -0.53 -7.33
C PHE A 95 -5.11 -0.32 -7.59
N ASN A 96 -5.93 -0.47 -6.55
CA ASN A 96 -7.25 0.14 -6.55
C ASN A 96 -7.02 1.66 -6.54
N SER A 97 -6.55 2.23 -7.66
CA SER A 97 -7.15 3.48 -8.13
C SER A 97 -8.62 3.16 -8.18
N ILE A 98 -9.36 3.70 -7.22
CA ILE A 98 -10.81 3.67 -7.24
C ILE A 98 -11.17 4.22 -8.62
N SER A 99 -11.61 3.34 -9.51
CA SER A 99 -12.11 3.77 -10.80
C SER A 99 -13.36 4.59 -10.51
N PRO A 100 -13.55 5.78 -11.12
CA PRO A 100 -14.81 6.49 -11.02
C PRO A 100 -15.88 5.63 -11.72
N GLY A 101 -16.58 4.78 -10.96
CA GLY A 101 -17.53 3.82 -11.49
C GLY A 101 -17.67 2.52 -10.70
N ASP A 102 -16.72 2.15 -9.84
CA ASP A 102 -16.97 1.07 -8.88
C ASP A 102 -17.91 1.59 -7.80
N GLU A 103 -19.02 0.89 -7.55
CA GLU A 103 -19.95 1.20 -6.46
C GLU A 103 -19.22 1.07 -5.12
N LEU A 104 -18.56 2.15 -4.71
CA LEU A 104 -17.91 2.29 -3.41
C LEU A 104 -18.92 2.00 -2.30
N ASN A 105 -18.57 1.05 -1.45
CA ASN A 105 -19.48 0.52 -0.45
C ASN A 105 -19.01 0.83 0.98
N GLU A 106 -19.90 0.61 1.95
CA GLU A 106 -19.58 0.71 3.39
C GLU A 106 -18.34 -0.09 3.79
N VAL A 107 -18.04 -1.17 3.06
CA VAL A 107 -16.92 -2.06 3.33
C VAL A 107 -15.59 -1.33 3.15
N ASP A 108 -15.44 -0.52 2.11
CA ASP A 108 -14.19 0.17 1.80
C ASP A 108 -13.88 1.26 2.83
N ILE A 109 -14.90 2.03 3.23
CA ILE A 109 -14.79 3.02 4.31
C ILE A 109 -14.47 2.32 5.64
N LEU A 110 -15.08 1.16 5.91
CA LEU A 110 -14.78 0.41 7.13
C LEU A 110 -13.34 -0.14 7.12
N GLU A 111 -12.82 -0.58 5.97
CA GLU A 111 -11.45 -1.06 5.84
C GLU A 111 -10.42 0.04 6.13
N ILE A 112 -10.59 1.25 5.60
CA ILE A 112 -9.66 2.34 5.90
C ILE A 112 -9.72 2.71 7.40
N LEU A 113 -10.92 2.72 7.99
CA LEU A 113 -11.14 3.02 9.41
C LEU A 113 -10.60 1.95 10.36
N ARG A 114 -10.46 0.70 9.89
CA ARG A 114 -9.75 -0.37 10.62
C ARG A 114 -8.24 -0.17 10.64
N ARG A 115 -7.68 0.39 9.56
CA ARG A 115 -6.24 0.63 9.40
C ARG A 115 -5.81 1.90 10.13
N ARG A 116 -6.61 2.97 10.09
CA ARG A 116 -6.33 4.25 10.77
C ARG A 116 -7.60 5.06 11.05
N PRO A 117 -7.63 5.87 12.13
CA PRO A 117 -8.66 6.88 12.32
C PRO A 117 -8.63 7.95 11.21
N CYS A 118 -9.78 8.33 10.67
CA CYS A 118 -9.90 9.35 9.61
C CYS A 118 -11.03 10.35 9.91
N THR A 119 -10.90 11.58 9.43
CA THR A 119 -12.02 12.55 9.40
C THR A 119 -12.92 12.32 8.19
N ALA A 120 -14.12 12.90 8.21
CA ALA A 120 -15.02 12.87 7.04
C ALA A 120 -14.38 13.51 5.79
N VAL A 121 -13.60 14.58 5.97
CA VAL A 121 -12.88 15.23 4.87
C VAL A 121 -11.83 14.31 4.27
N GLN A 122 -11.06 13.62 5.12
CA GLN A 122 -10.05 12.66 4.65
C GLN A 122 -10.65 11.46 3.93
N ILE A 123 -11.87 11.04 4.31
CA ILE A 123 -12.61 9.99 3.59
C ILE A 123 -13.07 10.53 2.23
N ALA A 124 -13.63 11.74 2.18
CA ALA A 124 -14.05 12.37 0.93
C ALA A 124 -12.89 12.48 -0.08
N GLU A 125 -11.73 12.95 0.38
CA GLU A 125 -10.52 13.06 -0.45
C GLU A 125 -9.99 11.69 -0.90
N ALA A 126 -10.00 10.69 0.00
CA ALA A 126 -9.48 9.36 -0.30
C ALA A 126 -10.32 8.59 -1.32
N PHE A 127 -11.62 8.88 -1.39
CA PHE A 127 -12.58 8.19 -2.25
C PHE A 127 -13.11 9.06 -3.41
N ASP A 128 -12.62 10.29 -3.55
CA ASP A 128 -13.12 11.31 -4.48
C ASP A 128 -14.66 11.49 -4.39
N MET A 129 -15.16 11.52 -3.16
CA MET A 129 -16.60 11.58 -2.86
C MET A 129 -17.03 12.96 -2.40
N HIS A 130 -18.27 13.32 -2.71
CA HIS A 130 -18.87 14.51 -2.14
C HIS A 130 -19.14 14.32 -0.63
N MET A 131 -18.93 15.36 0.18
CA MET A 131 -19.12 15.29 1.65
C MET A 131 -20.50 14.77 2.08
N ASN A 132 -21.54 15.07 1.31
CA ASN A 132 -22.90 14.58 1.58
C ASN A 132 -23.03 13.06 1.44
N GLU A 133 -22.27 12.43 0.55
CA GLU A 133 -22.28 10.98 0.39
C GLU A 133 -21.51 10.34 1.55
N VAL A 134 -20.32 10.85 1.86
CA VAL A 134 -19.52 10.42 3.01
C VAL A 134 -20.33 10.49 4.31
N ALA A 135 -21.08 11.58 4.51
CA ALA A 135 -21.95 11.75 5.67
C ALA A 135 -23.02 10.64 5.77
N LYS A 136 -23.59 10.19 4.65
CA LYS A 136 -24.55 9.07 4.62
C LYS A 136 -23.88 7.77 5.08
N TYR A 137 -22.69 7.45 4.57
CA TYR A 137 -21.97 6.23 4.96
C TYR A 137 -21.55 6.24 6.42
N ILE A 138 -20.99 7.34 6.90
CA ILE A 138 -20.60 7.51 8.31
C ILE A 138 -21.82 7.34 9.22
N SER A 139 -22.94 7.99 8.89
CA SER A 139 -24.18 7.88 9.66
C SER A 139 -24.67 6.43 9.75
N ARG A 140 -24.61 5.69 8.63
CA ARG A 140 -25.03 4.28 8.55
C ARG A 140 -24.10 3.37 9.37
N LEU A 141 -22.78 3.60 9.32
CA LEU A 141 -21.78 2.84 10.06
C LEU A 141 -21.82 3.11 11.57
N LEU A 142 -22.08 4.36 11.98
CA LEU A 142 -22.32 4.73 13.38
C LEU A 142 -23.58 4.06 13.92
N TYR A 143 -24.67 4.09 13.14
CA TYR A 143 -25.92 3.42 13.50
C TYR A 143 -25.73 1.91 13.68
N LYS A 144 -24.95 1.27 12.80
CA LYS A 144 -24.58 -0.16 12.90
C LYS A 144 -23.56 -0.45 14.02
N LYS A 145 -23.06 0.57 14.73
CA LYS A 145 -22.00 0.45 15.76
C LYS A 145 -20.73 -0.24 15.25
N LEU A 146 -20.43 -0.09 13.96
CA LEU A 146 -19.21 -0.62 13.35
C LEU A 146 -18.03 0.36 13.49
N ILE A 147 -18.36 1.64 13.67
CA ILE A 147 -17.39 2.72 13.90
C ILE A 147 -17.84 3.56 15.09
N TYR A 148 -16.90 4.29 15.68
CA TYR A 148 -17.15 5.31 16.70
C TYR A 148 -16.46 6.64 16.34
N SER A 149 -16.94 7.74 16.91
CA SER A 149 -16.32 9.06 16.78
C SER A 149 -15.49 9.41 18.01
N ASP A 150 -14.34 10.03 17.79
CA ASP A 150 -13.41 10.53 18.80
C ASP A 150 -13.10 12.00 18.49
N ASP A 151 -13.35 12.90 19.44
CA ASP A 151 -13.05 14.32 19.27
C ASP A 151 -11.60 14.58 19.67
N ARG A 152 -10.79 15.00 18.70
CA ARG A 152 -9.35 15.25 18.89
C ARG A 152 -9.00 16.73 18.79
N GLY A 153 -9.97 17.63 18.97
CA GLY A 153 -9.76 19.08 18.96
C GLY A 153 -9.53 19.70 17.57
N ILE A 154 -9.26 18.89 16.55
CA ILE A 154 -9.15 19.29 15.12
C ILE A 154 -10.41 18.85 14.34
N GLY A 155 -11.37 18.20 15.01
CA GLY A 155 -12.61 17.69 14.46
C GLY A 155 -12.88 16.24 14.85
N ALA A 156 -14.05 15.74 14.47
CA ALA A 156 -14.45 14.36 14.73
C ALA A 156 -13.66 13.37 13.86
N TYR A 157 -12.87 12.51 14.50
CA TYR A 157 -12.23 11.37 13.87
C TYR A 157 -13.10 10.13 14.04
N TYR A 158 -13.22 9.33 12.99
CA TYR A 158 -13.92 8.07 13.02
C TYR A 158 -12.92 6.92 13.10
N SER A 159 -13.25 5.84 13.79
CA SER A 159 -12.43 4.63 13.92
C SER A 159 -13.32 3.39 13.92
N ALA A 160 -12.85 2.28 13.34
CA ALA A 160 -13.58 1.01 13.40
C ALA A 160 -13.46 0.37 14.79
N VAL A 161 -14.55 -0.27 15.24
CA VAL A 161 -14.58 -1.04 16.49
C VAL A 161 -13.79 -2.34 16.31
N LYS A 162 -12.77 -2.57 17.15
CA LYS A 162 -11.91 -3.78 17.05
C LYS A 162 -12.45 -4.96 17.86
N SER A 163 -13.19 -4.71 18.95
CA SER A 163 -13.88 -5.74 19.73
C SER A 163 -15.13 -5.18 20.43
N LYS A 164 -16.01 -6.07 20.89
CA LYS A 164 -17.21 -5.69 21.66
C LYS A 164 -16.88 -5.00 22.99
N GLU A 165 -15.65 -5.17 23.50
CA GLU A 165 -15.21 -4.53 24.75
C GLU A 165 -14.92 -3.04 24.58
N GLU A 166 -14.45 -2.57 23.41
CA GLU A 166 -14.25 -1.13 23.14
C GLU A 166 -15.56 -0.32 23.15
N LEU A 167 -16.70 -0.98 22.85
CA LEU A 167 -18.04 -0.38 22.88
C LEU A 167 -18.62 -0.21 24.29
N VAL A 168 -18.05 -0.87 25.30
CA VAL A 168 -18.57 -0.86 26.69
C VAL A 168 -17.72 0.04 27.59
N LEU A 169 -16.48 0.31 27.20
CA LEU A 169 -15.53 1.18 27.93
C LEU A 169 -15.59 2.66 27.52
N ARG A 170 -16.50 3.06 26.63
CA ARG A 170 -16.67 4.43 26.14
C ARG A 170 -18.15 4.78 26.02
#